data_AF-A0A532DHM8-F1
#
_entry.id   AF-A0A532DHM8-F1
#
_cell.length_a   1.000
_cell.length_b   1.000
_cell.length_c   1.000
_cell.angle_alpha   90.00
_cell.angle_beta   90.00
_cell.angle_gamma   90.00
#
_symmetry.space_group_name_H-M   'P 1'
#
loop_
_entity.id
_entity.type
_entity.pdbx_description
1 polymer ?
#
loop_
_entity_poly.entity_id
_entity_poly.type
_entity_poly.pdbx_seq_one_letter_code
_entity_poly.pdbx_strand_id
1 'polypeptide(L)' 'RRLLGAHDIEVLRLVRVAIGPLQLGDLAKGKTRHLTAEELALLRA' A
#
# COMPACT_ATOMS: atom_id res chain seq x y z
N ARG A 1 6.30 8.56 -8.80
CA ARG A 1 7.66 9.02 -9.18
C ARG A 1 7.63 10.38 -9.89
N ARG A 2 6.76 10.59 -10.89
CA ARG A 2 6.67 11.86 -11.63
C ARG A 2 6.55 13.12 -10.76
N LEU A 3 5.70 13.11 -9.72
CA LEU A 3 5.52 14.23 -8.80
C LEU A 3 6.87 14.74 -8.23
N LEU A 4 7.64 13.84 -7.61
CA LEU A 4 8.93 14.18 -7.01
C LEU A 4 9.99 14.50 -8.08
N GLY A 5 9.93 13.81 -9.23
CA GLY A 5 10.81 14.10 -10.36
C GLY A 5 10.61 15.49 -10.96
N ALA A 6 9.41 16.09 -10.85
CA ALA A 6 9.17 17.47 -11.28
C ALA A 6 9.87 18.51 -10.39
N HIS A 7 10.37 18.10 -9.23
CA HIS A 7 11.13 18.90 -8.29
C HIS A 7 12.61 18.44 -8.21
N ASP A 8 13.08 17.69 -9.21
CA ASP A 8 14.44 17.13 -9.27
C ASP A 8 14.82 16.23 -8.09
N ILE A 9 13.82 15.56 -7.49
CA ILE A 9 14.02 14.60 -6.39
C ILE A 9 13.94 13.17 -6.94
N GLU A 10 15.04 12.41 -6.80
CA GLU A 10 15.09 11.00 -7.19
C GLU A 10 14.39 10.08 -6.17
N VAL A 11 13.54 9.17 -6.67
CA VAL A 11 12.87 8.17 -5.85
C VAL A 11 13.63 6.86 -5.88
N LEU A 12 14.46 6.63 -4.86
CA LEU A 12 15.28 5.41 -4.75
C LEU A 12 14.46 4.16 -4.39
N ARG A 13 13.41 4.32 -3.58
CA ARG A 13 12.51 3.22 -3.18
C ARG A 13 11.09 3.72 -3.01
N LEU A 14 10.13 3.01 -3.60
CA LEU A 14 8.70 3.28 -3.46
C LEU A 14 7.99 1.98 -3.09
N VAL A 15 7.35 1.97 -1.91
CA VAL A 15 6.58 0.82 -1.43
C VAL A 15 5.18 1.31 -1.07
N ARG A 16 4.15 0.65 -1.59
CA ARG A 16 2.78 0.89 -1.17
C ARG A 16 2.49 0.09 0.10
N VAL A 17 2.34 0.79 1.22
CA VAL A 17 2.14 0.19 2.55
C VAL A 17 0.67 0.10 2.97
N ALA A 18 -0.23 0.78 2.26
CA ALA A 18 -1.67 0.74 2.51
C ALA A 18 -2.48 1.03 1.23
N ILE A 19 -3.76 0.64 1.23
CA ILE A 19 -4.77 1.01 0.23
C ILE A 19 -6.03 1.44 0.99
N GLY A 20 -6.36 2.73 0.92
CA GLY A 20 -7.41 3.29 1.79
C GLY A 20 -7.11 2.95 3.25
N PRO A 21 -8.07 2.37 4.00
CA PRO A 21 -7.86 1.97 5.39
C PRO A 21 -7.07 0.65 5.56
N LEU A 22 -6.93 -0.15 4.50
CA LEU A 22 -6.27 -1.47 4.57
C LEU A 22 -4.74 -1.33 4.62
N GLN A 23 -4.13 -1.91 5.65
CA GLN A 23 -2.67 -1.92 5.84
C GLN A 23 -2.03 -3.18 5.21
N LEU A 24 -0.80 -3.05 4.70
CA LEU A 24 0.01 -4.18 4.23
C LEU A 24 0.39 -5.13 5.38
N GLY A 25 0.66 -4.56 6.57
CA GLY A 25 1.11 -5.30 7.74
C GLY A 25 2.38 -6.12 7.45
N ASP A 26 2.41 -7.35 7.98
CA ASP A 26 3.55 -8.26 7.87
C ASP A 26 3.49 -9.17 6.63
N LEU A 27 2.68 -8.83 5.61
CA LEU A 27 2.56 -9.63 4.41
C LEU A 27 3.89 -9.64 3.64
N ALA A 28 4.53 -10.81 3.59
CA ALA A 28 5.79 -10.98 2.89
C ALA A 28 5.67 -10.69 1.38
N LYS A 29 6.77 -10.20 0.79
CA LYS A 29 6.84 -9.87 -0.63
C LYS A 29 6.42 -11.05 -1.51
N GLY A 30 5.53 -10.78 -2.47
CA GLY A 30 5.03 -11.78 -3.42
C GLY A 30 4.02 -12.76 -2.82
N LYS A 31 3.63 -12.59 -1.56
CA LYS A 31 2.56 -13.38 -0.93
C LYS A 31 1.23 -12.65 -1.02
N THR A 32 0.17 -13.43 -0.88
CA THR A 32 -1.21 -12.97 -0.79
C THR A 32 -1.88 -13.67 0.38
N ARG A 33 -2.82 -12.98 1.01
CA ARG A 33 -3.71 -13.56 2.03
C ARG A 33 -5.14 -13.11 1.78
N HIS A 34 -6.09 -13.86 2.31
CA HIS A 34 -7.48 -13.40 2.34
C HIS A 34 -7.60 -12.23 3.32
N LEU A 35 -8.51 -11.30 3.00
CA LEU A 35 -8.91 -10.24 3.92
C LEU A 35 -9.73 -10.85 5.05
N THR A 36 -9.57 -10.31 6.26
CA THR A 36 -10.49 -10.66 7.35
C THR A 36 -11.85 -10.00 7.14
N ALA A 37 -12.85 -10.41 7.93
CA ALA A 37 -14.18 -9.81 7.85
C ALA A 37 -14.15 -8.31 8.22
N GLU A 38 -13.31 -7.95 9.19
CA GLU A 38 -13.11 -6.57 9.64
C GLU A 38 -12.46 -5.73 8.53
N GLU A 39 -11.42 -6.25 7.89
CA GLU A 39 -10.76 -5.58 6.77
C GLU A 39 -11.69 -5.40 5.57
N LEU A 40 -12.54 -6.38 5.29
CA LEU A 40 -13.55 -6.27 4.24
C LEU A 40 -14.61 -5.21 4.59
N ALA A 41 -15.01 -5.11 5.85
CA ALA A 41 -15.94 -4.07 6.31
C ALA A 41 -15.34 -2.66 6.13
N LEU A 42 -14.04 -2.48 6.40
CA LEU A 42 -13.34 -1.21 6.19
C LEU A 42 -13.39 -0.72 4.73
N LEU A 43 -13.42 -1.63 3.76
CA LEU A 43 -13.43 -1.29 2.34
C LEU A 43 -14.84 -1.05 1.77
N ARG A 44 -15.89 -1.36 2.53
CA ARG A 44 -17.30 -1.23 2.10
C ARG A 44 -17.97 0.07 2.56
N ALA A 45 -17.33 0.80 3.47
CA ALA A 45 -17.76 2.12 3.93
C ALA A 45 -17.41 3.20 2.90
#